data_AF-A0A086T273-F1
#
_entry.id   AF-A0A086T273-F1
#
_cell.length_a   1.000
_cell.length_b   1.000
_cell.length_c   1.000
_cell.angle_alpha   90.00
_cell.angle_beta   90.00
_cell.angle_gamma   90.00
#
_symmetry.space_group_name_H-M   'P 1'
#
loop_
_entity.id
_entity.type
_entity.pdbx_description
1 polymer ?
#
loop_
_entity_poly.entity_id
_entity_poly.type
_entity_poly.pdbx_seq_one_letter_code
_entity_poly.pdbx_strand_id
1 'polypeptide(L)'
;MAPINPHWPQPSHPSLQEVIISSGTNADEYTTKSISRVTLPPFAVFAKLSFPPCSVAPEPTYATVQMGRDAHLSLNSDLLYINHSCDPSLIFDTSSFNVLVGPKGLKPGDELTFFYPSTEWHMAQPFQCHCATPLCRGTISGARDMTPSQLEGYFLNAHIRSLIEERDNQQQQQQQQQQQGQSDPTALALQNVLRSAEKSLDSARAALQTYLGGVDGAAGTTTTAKAKANGAGDNKASMGNGVGTRSGPTSRELSGEMDGDTRVQV
;
A
#
# COMPACT_ATOMS: atom_id res chain seq x y z
N MET A 1 6.65 22.61 9.62
CA MET A 1 7.08 22.03 10.92
C MET A 1 8.59 22.07 10.96
N ALA A 2 9.21 22.26 12.13
CA ALA A 2 10.67 22.28 12.22
C ALA A 2 11.27 20.90 11.84
N PRO A 3 12.43 20.86 11.17
CA PRO A 3 13.15 19.63 10.86
C PRO A 3 13.43 18.82 12.12
N ILE A 4 13.26 17.49 12.05
CA ILE A 4 13.67 16.61 13.14
C ILE A 4 15.17 16.70 13.30
N ASN A 5 15.61 17.06 14.52
CA ASN A 5 16.99 16.94 14.93
C ASN A 5 17.30 15.44 15.13
N PRO A 6 18.13 14.82 14.27
CA PRO A 6 18.41 13.39 14.38
C PRO A 6 19.15 13.11 15.68
N HIS A 7 18.65 12.15 16.45
CA HIS A 7 19.25 11.73 17.73
C HIS A 7 20.00 10.39 17.62
N TRP A 8 20.13 9.84 16.41
CA TRP A 8 20.83 8.59 16.11
C TRP A 8 22.19 8.85 15.42
N PRO A 9 23.11 7.87 15.42
CA PRO A 9 24.35 7.96 14.68
C PRO A 9 24.11 8.11 13.17
N GLN A 10 24.78 9.06 12.54
CA GLN A 10 24.69 9.31 11.09
C GLN A 10 26.04 9.00 10.41
N PRO A 11 26.09 8.13 9.38
CA PRO A 11 24.99 7.30 8.90
C PRO A 11 24.71 6.11 9.83
N SER A 12 23.43 5.79 10.00
CA SER A 12 22.92 4.63 10.74
C SER A 12 23.10 3.31 9.98
N HIS A 13 23.12 3.37 8.64
CA HIS A 13 23.18 2.21 7.75
C HIS A 13 24.25 2.39 6.65
N PRO A 14 25.53 2.63 7.02
CA PRO A 14 26.58 3.03 6.07
C PRO A 14 26.83 2.01 4.95
N SER A 15 26.57 0.72 5.20
CA SER A 15 26.77 -0.34 4.20
C SER A 15 25.60 -0.49 3.24
N LEU A 16 24.42 0.04 3.56
CA LEU A 16 23.18 -0.18 2.81
C LEU A 16 22.72 1.06 2.06
N GLN A 17 22.83 2.24 2.68
CA GLN A 17 22.34 3.49 2.11
C GLN A 17 23.28 4.67 2.33
N GLU A 18 23.14 5.63 1.43
CA GLU A 18 23.73 6.96 1.51
C GLU A 18 22.60 7.98 1.49
N VAL A 19 22.60 8.91 2.46
CA VAL A 19 21.66 10.04 2.46
C VAL A 19 22.36 11.22 1.84
N ILE A 20 21.84 11.69 0.72
CA ILE A 20 22.27 12.92 0.05
C ILE A 20 21.41 14.05 0.56
N ILE A 21 22.05 15.06 1.16
CA ILE A 21 21.42 16.30 1.58
C ILE A 21 21.90 17.38 0.61
N SER A 22 21.00 17.86 -0.24
CA SER A 22 21.28 18.91 -1.21
C SER A 22 20.73 20.22 -0.67
N SER A 23 21.62 21.16 -0.36
CA SER A 23 21.25 22.56 -0.10
C SER A 23 20.99 23.25 -1.45
N GLY A 24 19.79 23.77 -1.65
CA GLY A 24 19.45 24.60 -2.81
C GLY A 24 20.24 25.92 -2.82
N THR A 25 20.02 26.73 -3.85
CA THR A 25 20.61 28.08 -3.96
C THR A 25 20.11 29.05 -2.88
N ASN A 26 19.02 28.70 -2.19
CA ASN A 26 18.48 29.41 -1.05
C ASN A 26 18.70 28.59 0.24
N ALA A 27 19.03 29.26 1.34
CA ALA A 27 19.42 28.66 2.62
C ALA A 27 18.30 27.82 3.30
N ASP A 28 17.08 27.85 2.77
CA ASP A 28 15.88 27.21 3.31
C ASP A 28 15.43 26.00 2.48
N GLU A 29 16.09 25.67 1.37
CA GLU A 29 15.70 24.57 0.50
C GLU A 29 16.62 23.37 0.71
N TYR A 30 16.40 22.58 1.77
CA TYR A 30 17.14 21.33 1.99
C TYR A 30 16.37 20.16 1.38
N THR A 31 16.96 19.53 0.39
CA THR A 31 16.41 18.37 -0.29
C THR A 31 17.12 17.12 0.19
N THR A 32 16.41 16.05 0.52
CA THR A 32 17.02 14.82 1.02
C THR A 32 16.64 13.64 0.16
N LYS A 33 17.62 12.81 -0.18
CA LYS A 33 17.44 11.63 -1.02
C LYS A 33 18.23 10.46 -0.46
N SER A 34 17.59 9.30 -0.34
CA SER A 34 18.27 8.07 0.05
C SER A 34 18.66 7.25 -1.16
N ILE A 35 19.93 6.86 -1.26
CA ILE A 35 20.51 6.10 -2.38
C ILE A 35 21.01 4.74 -1.87
N SER A 36 20.72 3.69 -2.62
CA SER A 36 21.22 2.34 -2.36
C SER A 36 22.73 2.25 -2.54
N ARG A 37 23.41 1.53 -1.65
CA ARG A 37 24.83 1.15 -1.79
C ARG A 37 25.03 -0.32 -2.14
N VAL A 38 23.94 -1.09 -2.28
CA VAL A 38 23.99 -2.55 -2.40
C VAL A 38 23.23 -3.06 -3.61
N THR A 39 23.68 -4.22 -4.10
CA THR A 39 22.90 -5.04 -5.03
C THR A 39 22.16 -6.10 -4.24
N LEU A 40 20.83 -6.15 -4.39
CA LEU A 40 19.99 -7.17 -3.75
C LEU A 40 18.94 -7.69 -4.74
N PRO A 41 18.63 -9.00 -4.72
CA PRO A 41 17.58 -9.56 -5.57
C PRO A 41 16.18 -9.10 -5.09
N PRO A 42 15.16 -9.23 -5.94
CA PRO A 42 13.77 -8.97 -5.55
C PRO A 42 13.38 -9.66 -4.24
N PHE A 43 12.67 -8.95 -3.37
CA PHE A 43 12.14 -9.43 -2.09
C PHE A 43 13.20 -9.86 -1.04
N ALA A 44 14.48 -9.57 -1.27
CA ALA A 44 15.49 -9.69 -0.21
C ALA A 44 15.20 -8.72 0.94
N VAL A 45 15.66 -9.06 2.14
CA VAL A 45 15.65 -8.12 3.27
C VAL A 45 16.70 -7.04 2.99
N PHE A 46 16.25 -5.79 2.89
CA PHE A 46 17.11 -4.61 2.77
C PHE A 46 17.61 -4.20 4.16
N ALA A 47 16.70 -3.96 5.11
CA ALA A 47 17.00 -3.58 6.47
C ALA A 47 15.98 -4.18 7.45
N LYS A 48 16.34 -4.28 8.72
CA LYS A 48 15.41 -4.67 9.79
C LYS A 48 15.02 -3.44 10.58
N LEU A 49 13.74 -3.26 10.88
CA LEU A 49 13.26 -2.17 11.74
C LEU A 49 13.70 -2.33 13.20
N SER A 50 14.31 -3.47 13.54
CA SER A 50 14.97 -3.70 14.83
C SER A 50 16.39 -3.15 14.91
N PHE A 51 16.96 -2.59 13.84
CA PHE A 51 18.33 -2.07 13.82
C PHE A 51 18.51 -0.87 12.88
N PRO A 52 18.91 0.31 13.39
CA PRO A 52 18.71 0.73 14.78
C PRO A 52 17.25 0.49 15.22
N PRO A 53 17.02 0.18 16.51
CA PRO A 53 15.69 -0.19 16.96
C PRO A 53 14.72 0.99 16.83
N CYS A 54 13.62 0.77 16.11
CA CYS A 54 12.48 1.66 16.12
C CYS A 54 11.85 1.69 17.51
N SER A 55 11.20 2.81 17.85
CA SER A 55 10.39 2.96 19.07
C SER A 55 8.96 3.34 18.70
N VAL A 56 8.00 3.03 19.57
CA VAL A 56 6.63 3.51 19.40
C VAL A 56 6.60 5.02 19.53
N ALA A 57 6.01 5.70 18.56
CA ALA A 57 5.79 7.14 18.57
C ALA A 57 4.49 7.45 19.33
N PRO A 58 4.45 8.51 20.16
CA PRO A 58 3.25 8.88 20.88
C PRO A 58 2.16 9.44 19.97
N GLU A 59 2.54 10.08 18.86
CA GLU A 59 1.62 10.74 17.93
C GLU A 59 2.11 10.57 16.49
N PRO A 60 1.19 10.53 15.51
CA PRO A 60 1.54 10.49 14.10
C PRO A 60 2.17 11.81 13.67
N THR A 61 3.33 11.73 13.04
CA THR A 61 4.01 12.87 12.40
C THR A 61 4.49 12.49 11.01
N TYR A 62 4.97 13.46 10.24
CA TYR A 62 5.56 13.23 8.92
C TYR A 62 6.77 12.27 8.94
N ALA A 63 7.34 12.03 10.11
CA ALA A 63 8.55 11.24 10.31
C ALA A 63 8.31 9.90 11.01
N THR A 64 7.04 9.53 11.15
CA THR A 64 6.64 8.25 11.72
C THR A 64 6.05 7.35 10.65
N VAL A 65 6.12 6.05 10.87
CA VAL A 65 5.48 5.04 10.01
C VAL A 65 4.40 4.33 10.79
N GLN A 66 3.17 4.34 10.29
CA GLN A 66 2.07 3.63 10.91
C GLN A 66 2.30 2.11 10.86
N MET A 67 2.18 1.46 12.01
CA MET A 67 2.42 0.01 12.21
C MET A 67 1.19 -0.75 12.72
N GLY A 68 0.06 -0.06 12.87
CA GLY A 68 -1.19 -0.58 13.40
C GLY A 68 -2.30 0.45 13.25
N ARG A 69 -3.51 0.14 13.73
CA ARG A 69 -4.65 1.06 13.64
C ARG A 69 -4.32 2.44 14.23
N ASP A 70 -3.85 2.43 15.47
CA ASP A 70 -3.60 3.63 16.28
C ASP A 70 -2.15 3.66 16.81
N ALA A 71 -1.21 3.07 16.07
CA ALA A 71 0.18 2.90 16.51
C ALA A 71 1.17 3.24 15.39
N HIS A 72 2.20 4.02 15.75
CA HIS A 72 3.21 4.53 14.83
C HIS A 72 4.62 4.22 15.36
N LEU A 73 5.58 4.09 14.44
CA LEU A 73 7.00 3.89 14.74
C LEU A 73 7.78 5.17 14.45
N SER A 74 8.62 5.58 15.40
CA SER A 74 9.78 6.42 15.13
C SER A 74 10.91 5.52 14.62
N LEU A 75 11.41 5.78 13.42
CA LEU A 75 12.40 4.92 12.76
C LEU A 75 13.80 4.99 13.38
N ASN A 76 14.10 6.08 14.10
CA ASN A 76 15.36 6.31 14.82
C ASN A 76 16.63 6.01 14.00
N SER A 77 16.54 6.25 12.69
CA SER A 77 17.58 5.91 11.73
C SER A 77 17.36 6.67 10.43
N ASP A 78 18.34 6.58 9.54
CA ASP A 78 18.31 7.22 8.24
C ASP A 78 17.25 6.64 7.30
N LEU A 79 16.57 5.55 7.69
CA LEU A 79 15.37 5.06 6.98
C LEU A 79 14.27 6.15 6.91
N LEU A 80 14.31 7.14 7.81
CA LEU A 80 13.47 8.33 7.78
C LEU A 80 13.57 9.12 6.47
N TYR A 81 14.73 9.08 5.80
CA TYR A 81 14.98 9.86 4.58
C TYR A 81 14.59 9.08 3.30
N ILE A 82 13.93 7.94 3.42
CA ILE A 82 13.42 7.17 2.28
C ILE A 82 12.11 7.82 1.82
N ASN A 83 12.13 8.34 0.60
CA ASN A 83 11.02 9.12 0.05
C ASN A 83 9.90 8.25 -0.55
N HIS A 84 8.81 8.91 -0.93
CA HIS A 84 7.72 8.26 -1.65
C HIS A 84 8.05 8.02 -3.13
N SER A 85 7.58 6.88 -3.66
CA SER A 85 7.36 6.69 -5.10
C SER A 85 6.09 5.87 -5.33
N CYS A 86 5.33 6.19 -6.39
CA CYS A 86 4.24 5.33 -6.85
C CYS A 86 4.75 4.07 -7.57
N ASP A 87 6.05 3.97 -7.85
CA ASP A 87 6.72 2.76 -8.33
C ASP A 87 7.95 2.53 -7.45
N PRO A 88 7.75 2.00 -6.23
CA PRO A 88 8.77 2.01 -5.18
C PRO A 88 9.85 0.95 -5.37
N SER A 89 11.04 1.24 -4.86
CA SER A 89 12.16 0.28 -4.82
C SER A 89 12.16 -0.59 -3.56
N LEU A 90 11.43 -0.19 -2.51
CA LEU A 90 11.34 -0.87 -1.22
C LEU A 90 9.89 -1.11 -0.78
N ILE A 91 9.71 -2.10 0.08
CA ILE A 91 8.46 -2.46 0.74
C ILE A 91 8.70 -2.39 2.24
N PHE A 92 7.90 -1.58 2.95
CA PHE A 92 7.93 -1.52 4.41
C PHE A 92 6.90 -2.51 4.97
N ASP A 93 7.39 -3.65 5.47
CA ASP A 93 6.58 -4.65 6.18
C ASP A 93 6.72 -4.44 7.69
N THR A 94 5.79 -3.66 8.23
CA THR A 94 5.73 -3.34 9.66
C THR A 94 5.26 -4.52 10.50
N SER A 95 4.55 -5.49 9.91
CA SER A 95 4.09 -6.70 10.62
C SER A 95 5.25 -7.63 10.93
N SER A 96 6.19 -7.77 9.99
CA SER A 96 7.40 -8.59 10.15
C SER A 96 8.62 -7.81 10.62
N PHE A 97 8.50 -6.49 10.85
CA PHE A 97 9.60 -5.57 11.19
C PHE A 97 10.76 -5.60 10.17
N ASN A 98 10.45 -5.71 8.88
CA ASN A 98 11.42 -5.75 7.80
C ASN A 98 11.15 -4.68 6.73
N VAL A 99 12.22 -4.13 6.17
CA VAL A 99 12.20 -3.41 4.89
C VAL A 99 12.70 -4.38 3.83
N LEU A 100 11.86 -4.68 2.85
CA LEU A 100 12.15 -5.63 1.76
C LEU A 100 12.44 -4.87 0.46
N VAL A 101 13.21 -5.50 -0.41
CA VAL A 101 13.43 -5.00 -1.78
C VAL A 101 12.19 -5.26 -2.64
N GLY A 102 11.82 -4.28 -3.44
CA GLY A 102 10.70 -4.38 -4.39
C GLY A 102 10.93 -5.41 -5.50
N PRO A 103 9.91 -5.63 -6.36
CA PRO A 103 9.92 -6.69 -7.37
C PRO A 103 11.01 -6.54 -8.45
N LYS A 104 11.59 -5.35 -8.59
CA LYS A 104 12.64 -5.04 -9.59
C LYS A 104 14.06 -5.36 -9.11
N GLY A 105 14.23 -5.73 -7.84
CA GLY A 105 15.54 -5.80 -7.21
C GLY A 105 16.10 -4.40 -6.93
N LEU A 106 17.34 -4.36 -6.46
CA LEU A 106 18.04 -3.13 -6.11
C LEU A 106 19.49 -3.19 -6.58
N LYS A 107 20.02 -2.07 -7.06
CA LYS A 107 21.44 -1.86 -7.42
C LYS A 107 22.00 -0.63 -6.70
N PRO A 108 23.33 -0.53 -6.53
CA PRO A 108 23.94 0.70 -6.06
C PRO A 108 23.59 1.88 -6.98
N GLY A 109 23.26 3.02 -6.39
CA GLY A 109 22.81 4.21 -7.12
C GLY A 109 21.30 4.31 -7.33
N ASP A 110 20.55 3.23 -7.14
CA ASP A 110 19.08 3.29 -7.17
C ASP A 110 18.59 4.13 -5.98
N GLU A 111 17.60 5.00 -6.20
CA GLU A 111 16.97 5.68 -5.07
C GLU A 111 16.11 4.70 -4.27
N LEU A 112 16.20 4.83 -2.95
CA LEU A 112 15.37 4.13 -2.00
C LEU A 112 14.05 4.88 -1.83
N THR A 113 12.95 4.23 -2.19
CA THR A 113 11.60 4.77 -2.06
C THR A 113 10.61 3.70 -1.65
N PHE A 114 9.56 4.08 -0.95
CA PHE A 114 8.44 3.19 -0.66
C PHE A 114 7.10 3.87 -0.92
N PHE A 115 6.05 3.07 -1.07
CA PHE A 115 4.71 3.58 -1.30
C PHE A 115 4.05 3.93 0.04
N TYR A 116 4.07 5.20 0.44
CA TYR A 116 3.56 5.62 1.76
C TYR A 116 2.15 5.09 2.12
N PRO A 117 1.15 5.07 1.21
CA PRO A 117 -0.16 4.48 1.52
C PRO A 117 -0.13 2.97 1.85
N SER A 118 0.99 2.27 1.64
CA SER A 118 1.16 0.88 2.12
C SER A 118 1.26 0.77 3.63
N THR A 119 1.66 1.84 4.32
CA THR A 119 1.74 1.94 5.78
C THR A 119 0.73 2.93 6.33
N GLU A 120 0.51 4.07 5.65
CA GLU A 120 -0.29 5.19 6.15
C GLU A 120 -1.76 5.13 5.69
N TRP A 121 -2.69 5.06 6.65
CA TRP A 121 -4.12 5.18 6.40
C TRP A 121 -4.50 6.63 6.09
N HIS A 122 -4.05 7.53 6.94
CA HIS A 122 -4.21 8.96 6.80
C HIS A 122 -2.89 9.63 7.16
N MET A 123 -2.33 10.38 6.21
CA MET A 123 -1.05 11.03 6.42
C MET A 123 -1.22 12.32 7.23
N ALA A 124 -0.28 12.55 8.17
CA ALA A 124 -0.20 13.81 8.89
C ALA A 124 0.03 15.02 7.96
N GLN A 125 0.72 14.80 6.84
CA GLN A 125 1.01 15.82 5.83
C GLN A 125 0.83 15.24 4.41
N PRO A 126 -0.35 15.42 3.80
CA PRO A 126 -0.56 15.10 2.40
C PRO A 126 0.26 16.01 1.46
N PHE A 127 0.69 15.48 0.32
CA PHE A 127 1.53 16.22 -0.64
C PHE A 127 1.18 15.89 -2.10
N GLN A 128 1.62 16.75 -3.02
CA GLN A 128 1.54 16.50 -4.46
C GLN A 128 2.70 15.62 -4.91
N CYS A 129 2.42 14.44 -5.48
CA CYS A 129 3.47 13.55 -5.98
C CYS A 129 4.07 14.07 -7.30
N HIS A 130 5.38 13.99 -7.35
CA HIS A 130 6.28 14.38 -8.44
C HIS A 130 7.26 13.23 -8.78
N CYS A 131 6.92 11.97 -8.45
CA CYS A 131 7.79 10.81 -8.74
C CYS A 131 8.02 10.56 -10.25
N ALA A 132 7.22 11.21 -11.11
CA ALA A 132 7.28 11.14 -12.57
C ALA A 132 7.14 9.73 -13.18
N THR A 133 6.64 8.77 -12.40
CA THR A 133 6.37 7.41 -12.90
C THR A 133 5.05 7.39 -13.69
N PRO A 134 4.89 6.49 -14.68
CA PRO A 134 3.60 6.30 -15.38
C PRO A 134 2.46 5.87 -14.45
N LEU A 135 2.80 5.34 -13.27
CA LEU A 135 1.86 4.90 -12.24
C LEU A 135 1.57 5.98 -11.19
N CYS A 136 2.01 7.22 -11.42
CA CYS A 136 1.86 8.32 -10.46
C CYS A 136 0.38 8.53 -10.10
N ARG A 137 0.11 8.64 -8.79
CA ARG A 137 -1.25 8.81 -8.26
C ARG A 137 -1.64 10.28 -8.04
N GLY A 138 -0.76 11.23 -8.36
CA GLY A 138 -1.00 12.64 -8.10
C GLY A 138 -0.86 12.95 -6.62
N THR A 139 -1.93 13.36 -5.95
CA THR A 139 -1.88 13.68 -4.51
C THR A 139 -1.79 12.41 -3.66
N ILE A 140 -0.93 12.41 -2.64
CA ILE A 140 -0.76 11.32 -1.68
C ILE A 140 -1.22 11.79 -0.31
N SER A 141 -2.32 11.23 0.21
CA SER A 141 -2.90 11.55 1.53
C SER A 141 -3.05 10.34 2.47
N GLY A 142 -2.60 9.17 2.05
CA GLY A 142 -2.81 7.89 2.73
C GLY A 142 -3.87 7.02 2.04
N ALA A 143 -3.99 5.76 2.46
CA ALA A 143 -4.85 4.76 1.81
C ALA A 143 -6.35 5.03 1.97
N ARG A 144 -6.77 5.81 2.98
CA ARG A 144 -8.19 6.12 3.26
C ARG A 144 -8.91 6.69 2.05
N ASP A 145 -8.23 7.56 1.31
CA ASP A 145 -8.84 8.35 0.23
C ASP A 145 -8.55 7.76 -1.16
N MET A 146 -7.94 6.57 -1.23
CA MET A 146 -7.60 5.89 -2.48
C MET A 146 -8.66 4.85 -2.88
N THR A 147 -8.87 4.72 -4.19
CA THR A 147 -9.75 3.68 -4.77
C THR A 147 -9.07 2.31 -4.77
N PRO A 148 -9.84 1.21 -4.86
CA PRO A 148 -9.27 -0.12 -5.02
C PRO A 148 -8.29 -0.24 -6.20
N SER A 149 -8.60 0.38 -7.34
CA SER A 149 -7.73 0.38 -8.52
C SER A 149 -6.44 1.18 -8.34
N GLN A 150 -6.43 2.18 -7.45
CA GLN A 150 -5.20 2.92 -7.13
C GLN A 150 -4.27 2.12 -6.20
N LEU A 151 -4.83 1.20 -5.41
CA LEU A 151 -4.10 0.36 -4.45
C LEU A 151 -3.73 -1.03 -5.01
N GLU A 152 -4.32 -1.43 -6.13
CA GLU A 152 -4.04 -2.70 -6.78
C GLU A 152 -2.56 -2.86 -7.15
N GLY A 153 -2.01 -4.05 -6.89
CA GLY A 153 -0.62 -4.39 -7.19
C GLY A 153 0.41 -3.94 -6.15
N TYR A 154 0.03 -3.14 -5.15
CA TYR A 154 0.92 -2.78 -4.04
C TYR A 154 0.84 -3.81 -2.91
N PHE A 155 1.97 -3.99 -2.23
CA PHE A 155 1.96 -4.55 -0.89
C PHE A 155 1.29 -3.55 0.06
N LEU A 156 0.30 -4.02 0.83
CA LEU A 156 -0.35 -3.26 1.88
C LEU A 156 -0.17 -3.99 3.21
N ASN A 157 0.22 -3.26 4.25
CA ASN A 157 0.32 -3.82 5.59
C ASN A 157 -1.05 -4.30 6.09
N ALA A 158 -1.05 -5.25 7.03
CA ALA A 158 -2.26 -5.88 7.53
C ALA A 158 -3.28 -4.85 8.05
N HIS A 159 -2.83 -3.86 8.81
CA HIS A 159 -3.71 -2.82 9.35
C HIS A 159 -4.35 -1.96 8.27
N ILE A 160 -3.65 -1.66 7.18
CA ILE A 160 -4.22 -0.93 6.04
C ILE A 160 -5.32 -1.73 5.36
N ARG A 161 -5.10 -3.03 5.14
CA ARG A 161 -6.14 -3.89 4.56
C ARG A 161 -7.39 -3.95 5.43
N SER A 162 -7.22 -4.11 6.75
CA SER A 162 -8.35 -4.09 7.69
C SER A 162 -9.09 -2.75 7.68
N LEU A 163 -8.38 -1.63 7.64
CA LEU A 163 -8.99 -0.30 7.58
C LEU A 163 -9.76 -0.04 6.27
N ILE A 164 -9.25 -0.53 5.15
CA ILE A 164 -9.94 -0.49 3.85
C ILE A 164 -11.25 -1.28 3.94
N GLU A 165 -11.20 -2.52 4.44
CA GLU A 165 -12.37 -3.37 4.57
C GLU A 165 -13.42 -2.73 5.50
N GLU A 166 -13.01 -2.18 6.63
CA GLU A 166 -13.89 -1.45 7.54
C GLU A 166 -14.56 -0.25 6.86
N ARG A 167 -13.78 0.59 6.15
CA ARG A 167 -14.30 1.75 5.41
C ARG A 167 -15.34 1.31 4.39
N ASP A 168 -15.02 0.30 3.58
CA ASP A 168 -15.87 -0.14 2.48
C ASP A 168 -17.17 -0.77 3.02
N ASN A 169 -17.08 -1.54 4.11
CA ASN A 169 -18.26 -2.09 4.81
C ASN A 169 -19.14 -0.98 5.39
N GLN A 170 -18.55 0.05 6.01
CA GLN A 170 -19.30 1.19 6.54
C GLN A 170 -20.03 1.96 5.43
N GLN A 171 -19.35 2.19 4.30
CA GLN A 171 -19.96 2.86 3.14
C GLN A 171 -21.13 2.05 2.56
N GLN A 172 -20.99 0.74 2.44
CA GLN A 172 -22.07 -0.14 1.97
C GLN A 172 -23.27 -0.13 2.91
N GLN A 173 -23.04 -0.21 4.23
CA GLN A 173 -24.11 -0.14 5.22
C GLN A 173 -24.83 1.21 5.19
N GLN A 174 -24.11 2.31 5.08
CA GLN A 174 -24.70 3.65 4.96
C GLN A 174 -25.54 3.79 3.69
N GLN A 175 -25.06 3.28 2.54
CA GLN A 175 -25.83 3.29 1.29
C GLN A 175 -27.11 2.45 1.39
N GLN A 176 -27.06 1.28 2.02
CA GLN A 176 -28.24 0.44 2.25
C GLN A 176 -29.25 1.13 3.18
N GLN A 177 -28.79 1.77 4.25
CA GLN A 177 -29.67 2.51 5.17
C GLN A 177 -30.32 3.73 4.49
N GLN A 178 -29.59 4.47 3.65
CA GLN A 178 -30.16 5.59 2.89
C GLN A 178 -31.22 5.12 1.88
N GLN A 179 -30.98 4.01 1.19
CA GLN A 179 -31.96 3.42 0.27
C GLN A 179 -33.22 2.91 1.01
N GLN A 180 -33.06 2.34 2.21
CA GLN A 180 -34.19 1.92 3.05
C GLN A 180 -34.96 3.11 3.64
N GLY A 181 -34.30 4.21 4.00
CA GLY A 181 -34.94 5.43 4.51
C GLY A 181 -35.66 6.27 3.45
N GLN A 182 -35.29 6.11 2.17
CA GLN A 182 -35.93 6.79 1.04
C GLN A 182 -37.03 5.97 0.34
N SER A 183 -37.16 4.68 0.64
CA SER A 183 -38.16 3.79 0.03
C SER A 183 -39.38 3.58 0.92
N ASP A 184 -40.57 3.48 0.33
CA ASP A 184 -41.78 3.11 1.05
C ASP A 184 -41.57 1.74 1.73
N PRO A 185 -41.73 1.63 3.06
CA PRO A 185 -41.50 0.39 3.80
C PRO A 185 -42.35 -0.77 3.28
N THR A 186 -43.54 -0.49 2.72
CA THR A 186 -44.39 -1.53 2.11
C THR A 186 -43.78 -2.07 0.82
N ALA A 187 -43.32 -1.18 -0.05
CA ALA A 187 -42.63 -1.56 -1.29
C ALA A 187 -41.34 -2.37 -1.01
N LEU A 188 -40.57 -1.99 0.01
CA LEU A 188 -39.36 -2.72 0.41
C LEU A 188 -39.69 -4.12 0.97
N ALA A 189 -40.74 -4.24 1.79
CA ALA A 189 -41.20 -5.53 2.29
C ALA A 189 -41.63 -6.45 1.15
N LEU A 190 -42.39 -5.94 0.17
CA LEU A 190 -42.81 -6.70 -1.01
C LEU A 190 -41.62 -7.14 -1.88
N GLN A 191 -40.64 -6.25 -2.11
CA GLN A 191 -39.42 -6.61 -2.85
C GLN A 191 -38.61 -7.70 -2.14
N ASN A 192 -38.49 -7.65 -0.82
CA ASN A 192 -37.79 -8.68 -0.05
C ASN A 192 -38.52 -10.03 -0.10
N VAL A 193 -39.86 -10.04 -0.07
CA VAL A 193 -40.66 -11.26 -0.26
C VAL A 193 -40.42 -11.86 -1.65
N LEU A 194 -40.41 -11.04 -2.70
CA LEU A 194 -40.12 -11.51 -4.07
C LEU A 194 -38.72 -12.11 -4.17
N ARG A 195 -37.69 -11.44 -3.64
CA ARG A 195 -36.31 -11.94 -3.65
C ARG A 195 -36.17 -13.27 -2.88
N SER A 196 -36.90 -13.43 -1.78
CA SER A 196 -36.93 -14.67 -1.01
C SER A 196 -37.62 -15.80 -1.77
N ALA A 197 -38.71 -15.50 -2.48
CA ALA A 197 -39.40 -16.46 -3.33
C ALA A 197 -38.49 -16.92 -4.49
N GLU A 198 -37.77 -16.00 -5.13
CA GLU A 198 -36.80 -16.30 -6.20
C GLU A 198 -35.70 -17.26 -5.71
N LYS A 199 -35.06 -16.97 -4.58
CA LYS A 199 -34.05 -17.87 -3.99
C LYS A 199 -34.60 -19.25 -3.66
N SER A 200 -35.84 -19.32 -3.16
CA SER A 200 -36.50 -20.60 -2.86
C SER A 200 -36.77 -21.37 -4.15
N LEU A 201 -37.15 -20.67 -5.22
CA LEU A 201 -37.41 -21.25 -6.54
C LEU A 201 -36.13 -21.77 -7.19
N ASP A 202 -35.01 -21.04 -7.06
CA ASP A 202 -33.70 -21.50 -7.52
C ASP A 202 -33.21 -22.71 -6.73
N SER A 203 -33.42 -22.73 -5.41
CA SER A 203 -33.13 -23.91 -4.58
C SER A 203 -33.98 -25.11 -4.98
N ALA A 204 -35.27 -24.91 -5.25
CA ALA A 204 -36.16 -25.96 -5.74
C ALA A 204 -35.77 -26.48 -7.13
N ARG A 205 -35.33 -25.59 -8.04
CA ARG A 205 -34.79 -25.97 -9.35
C ARG A 205 -33.53 -26.82 -9.22
N ALA A 206 -32.59 -26.43 -8.36
CA ALA A 206 -31.38 -27.21 -8.10
C ALA A 206 -31.69 -28.60 -7.52
N ALA A 207 -32.65 -28.67 -6.59
CA ALA A 207 -33.12 -29.95 -6.03
C ALA A 207 -33.78 -30.83 -7.10
N LEU A 208 -34.63 -30.26 -7.95
CA LEU A 208 -35.29 -30.98 -9.05
C LEU A 208 -34.26 -31.52 -10.06
N GLN A 209 -33.27 -30.71 -10.43
CA GLN A 209 -32.20 -31.13 -11.34
C GLN A 209 -31.37 -32.27 -10.75
N THR A 210 -31.09 -32.23 -9.44
CA THR A 210 -30.39 -33.30 -8.73
C THR A 210 -31.23 -34.59 -8.73
N TYR A 211 -32.53 -34.49 -8.48
CA TYR A 211 -33.43 -35.64 -8.49
C TYR A 211 -33.52 -36.27 -9.89
N LEU A 212 -33.74 -35.47 -10.93
CA LEU A 212 -33.82 -35.97 -12.31
C LEU A 212 -32.48 -36.59 -12.77
N GLY A 213 -31.35 -35.98 -12.41
CA GLY A 213 -30.03 -36.57 -12.63
C GLY A 213 -29.80 -37.89 -11.87
N GLY A 214 -30.58 -38.15 -10.81
CA GLY A 214 -30.57 -39.41 -10.06
C GLY A 214 -31.55 -40.47 -10.58
N VAL A 215 -32.59 -40.10 -11.32
CA VAL A 215 -33.58 -41.05 -11.89
C VAL A 215 -33.06 -41.74 -13.16
N ASP A 216 -32.11 -41.12 -13.89
CA ASP A 216 -31.49 -41.70 -15.09
C ASP A 216 -30.29 -42.63 -14.79
N GLY A 217 -29.97 -42.87 -13.50
CA GLY A 217 -28.74 -43.51 -13.05
C GLY A 217 -28.89 -44.90 -12.43
N ALA A 218 -29.69 -45.80 -13.01
CA ALA A 218 -29.68 -47.22 -12.64
C ALA A 218 -28.67 -48.02 -13.49
N ALA A 219 -27.36 -47.82 -13.28
CA ALA A 219 -26.31 -48.80 -13.55
C ALA A 219 -24.93 -48.30 -13.08
N GLY A 220 -24.25 -49.08 -12.22
CA GLY A 220 -22.78 -49.18 -12.23
C GLY A 220 -21.97 -48.36 -11.22
N THR A 221 -21.56 -49.04 -10.15
CA THR A 221 -20.21 -49.10 -9.57
C THR A 221 -19.39 -47.81 -9.31
N THR A 222 -19.09 -47.62 -8.02
CA THR A 222 -17.93 -46.99 -7.37
C THR A 222 -16.75 -46.55 -8.26
N THR A 223 -16.33 -45.29 -8.19
CA THR A 223 -14.92 -44.87 -7.92
C THR A 223 -14.72 -43.33 -7.91
N THR A 224 -14.14 -42.86 -6.78
CA THR A 224 -13.13 -41.79 -6.62
C THR A 224 -13.08 -40.59 -7.58
N ALA A 225 -13.41 -39.40 -7.06
CA ALA A 225 -13.08 -38.11 -7.67
C ALA A 225 -11.56 -37.84 -7.59
N LYS A 226 -10.93 -37.71 -8.75
CA LYS A 226 -9.56 -37.22 -8.93
C LYS A 226 -9.62 -35.95 -9.77
N ALA A 227 -9.21 -34.83 -9.17
CA ALA A 227 -9.10 -33.54 -9.84
C ALA A 227 -7.82 -33.45 -10.70
N LYS A 228 -7.97 -32.96 -11.94
CA LYS A 228 -6.95 -32.29 -12.77
C LYS A 228 -7.73 -31.38 -13.74
N ALA A 229 -7.62 -30.05 -13.69
CA ALA A 229 -6.52 -29.18 -14.16
C ALA A 229 -6.44 -29.10 -15.71
N ASN A 230 -6.82 -27.94 -16.28
CA ASN A 230 -5.90 -26.99 -16.95
C ASN A 230 -6.64 -25.96 -17.82
N GLY A 231 -6.10 -24.75 -17.87
CA GLY A 231 -6.47 -23.70 -18.82
C GLY A 231 -5.57 -22.47 -18.65
N ALA A 232 -4.33 -22.57 -19.12
CA ALA A 232 -3.36 -21.49 -19.19
C ALA A 232 -3.72 -20.49 -20.30
N GLY A 233 -3.54 -19.20 -20.02
CA GLY A 233 -3.67 -18.11 -20.99
C GLY A 233 -2.46 -17.19 -20.87
N ASP A 234 -1.56 -17.30 -21.85
CA ASP A 234 -0.39 -16.46 -22.03
C ASP A 234 -0.78 -15.03 -22.42
N ASN A 235 -0.23 -14.02 -21.74
CA ASN A 235 -0.18 -12.66 -22.26
C ASN A 235 1.22 -12.07 -22.08
N LYS A 236 1.92 -11.97 -23.20
CA LYS A 236 3.28 -11.46 -23.35
C LYS A 236 3.18 -9.97 -23.72
N ALA A 237 3.35 -9.08 -22.74
CA ALA A 237 3.47 -7.64 -22.99
C ALA A 237 4.93 -7.20 -22.82
N SER A 238 5.51 -6.77 -23.94
CA SER A 238 6.84 -6.18 -24.06
C SER A 238 6.84 -4.78 -23.44
N MET A 239 7.57 -4.58 -22.34
CA MET A 239 7.81 -3.26 -21.75
C MET A 239 9.23 -2.80 -22.09
N GLY A 240 9.31 -1.70 -22.86
CA GLY A 240 10.54 -1.01 -23.21
C GLY A 240 11.19 -0.37 -21.99
N ASN A 241 12.50 -0.53 -21.90
CA ASN A 241 13.32 -0.05 -20.80
C ASN A 241 13.62 1.45 -20.99
N GLY A 242 12.88 2.30 -20.28
CA GLY A 242 13.14 3.74 -20.20
C GLY A 242 13.57 4.10 -18.78
N VAL A 243 14.87 3.96 -18.48
CA VAL A 243 15.45 4.43 -17.22
C VAL A 243 15.60 5.95 -17.33
N GLY A 244 14.57 6.68 -16.92
CA GLY A 244 14.66 8.12 -16.70
C GLY A 244 15.37 8.38 -15.38
N THR A 245 16.65 8.75 -15.43
CA THR A 245 17.36 9.31 -14.28
C THR A 245 16.68 10.62 -13.86
N ARG A 246 16.06 10.65 -12.67
CA ARG A 246 15.52 11.87 -12.08
C ARG A 246 16.66 12.78 -11.59
N SER A 247 16.77 13.94 -12.20
CA SER A 247 17.66 15.02 -11.80
C SER A 247 16.80 16.23 -11.40
N GLY A 248 16.06 16.11 -10.31
CA GLY A 248 15.16 17.17 -9.83
C GLY A 248 14.68 16.93 -8.40
N PRO A 249 14.17 17.98 -7.73
CA PRO A 249 13.68 17.94 -6.35
C PRO A 249 12.56 16.91 -6.19
N THR A 250 12.54 16.24 -5.04
CA THR A 250 11.56 15.21 -4.66
C THR A 250 10.19 15.83 -4.41
N SER A 251 9.16 14.99 -4.34
CA SER A 251 7.78 15.45 -4.17
C SER A 251 7.55 16.19 -2.85
N ARG A 252 8.33 15.81 -1.84
CA ARG A 252 8.38 16.42 -0.51
C ARG A 252 8.99 17.81 -0.53
N GLU A 253 9.80 18.12 -1.54
CA GLU A 253 10.56 19.36 -1.63
C GLU A 253 9.82 20.39 -2.49
N LEU A 254 9.17 19.92 -3.56
CA LEU A 254 8.31 20.73 -4.42
C LEU A 254 7.01 21.18 -3.74
N SER A 255 6.58 20.52 -2.66
CA SER A 255 5.44 20.94 -1.85
C SER A 255 5.74 22.08 -0.88
N GLY A 256 6.99 22.59 -0.83
CA GLY A 256 7.37 23.71 0.05
C GLY A 256 7.52 23.32 1.52
N GLU A 257 7.74 22.04 1.83
CA GLU A 257 7.82 21.54 3.21
C GLU A 257 9.17 21.84 3.91
N MET A 258 10.06 22.60 3.27
CA MET A 258 11.40 22.93 3.79
C MET A 258 11.53 24.36 4.35
N ASP A 259 10.48 25.20 4.29
CA ASP A 259 10.50 26.60 4.78
C ASP A 259 10.56 26.71 6.32
N GLY A 260 11.66 26.29 6.92
CA GLY A 260 11.90 26.43 8.35
C GLY A 260 13.23 25.88 8.83
N ASP A 261 14.32 26.61 8.55
CA ASP A 261 15.53 26.73 9.36
C ASP A 261 16.24 25.42 9.78
N THR A 262 17.29 25.05 9.02
CA THR A 262 18.44 24.33 9.60
C THR A 262 19.66 25.23 9.54
N ARG A 263 19.95 25.96 10.63
CA ARG A 263 21.28 26.53 10.85
C ARG A 263 22.17 25.45 11.43
N VAL A 264 23.05 24.86 10.61
CA VAL A 264 24.22 24.13 11.11
C VAL A 264 25.29 25.15 11.46
N GLN A 265 25.63 25.27 12.74
CA GLN A 265 26.86 25.94 13.13
C GLN A 265 28.04 25.11 12.63
N VAL A 266 28.88 25.74 11.80
CA VAL A 266 30.25 25.29 11.49
C VAL A 266 31.09 25.32 12.76
#